data_AF-M1ZWJ1-F1
#
_entry.id   AF-M1ZWJ1-F1
#
_cell.length_a   1.000
_cell.length_b   1.000
_cell.length_c   1.000
_cell.angle_alpha   90.00
_cell.angle_beta   90.00
_cell.angle_gamma   90.00
#
_symmetry.space_group_name_H-M   'P 1'
#
loop_
_entity.id
_entity.type
_entity.pdbx_description
1 polymer ?
#
loop_
_entity_poly.entity_id
_entity_poly.type
_entity_poly.pdbx_seq_one_letter_code
_entity_poly.pdbx_strand_id
1 'polypeptide(L)' 'MAERLRVVLEFRKSDIKELQLYGKLLKFSNPGAVVKDILKGTLPIKILYKEE' A
#
# COMPACT_ATOMS: atom_id res chain seq x y z
N MET A 1 18.55 1.49 19.01
CA MET A 1 17.33 1.36 18.18
C MET A 1 17.23 2.63 17.36
N ALA A 2 17.39 2.57 16.03
CA ALA A 2 17.37 3.79 15.21
C ALA A 2 15.95 4.39 15.19
N GLU A 3 15.85 5.71 15.37
CA GLU A 3 14.57 6.42 15.20
C GLU A 3 14.10 6.28 13.75
N ARG A 4 12.84 5.88 13.57
CA ARG A 4 12.23 5.68 12.25
C ARG A 4 11.17 6.74 12.03
N LEU A 5 11.32 7.50 10.95
CA LEU A 5 10.26 8.36 10.43
C LEU A 5 9.16 7.50 9.78
N ARG A 6 7.90 7.89 9.98
CA ARG A 6 6.73 7.18 9.45
C ARG A 6 5.78 8.16 8.78
N VAL A 7 5.28 7.79 7.62
CA VAL A 7 4.10 8.40 7.00
C VAL A 7 2.94 7.45 7.23
N VAL A 8 1.85 7.95 7.81
CA VAL A 8 0.62 7.17 8.06
C VAL A 8 -0.30 7.34 6.85
N LEU A 9 -0.87 6.24 6.37
CA LEU A 9 -1.88 6.24 5.31
C LEU A 9 -3.22 5.89 5.92
N GLU A 10 -4.18 6.80 5.79
CA GLU A 10 -5.55 6.61 6.27
C GLU A 10 -6.46 6.22 5.11
N PHE A 11 -7.42 5.33 5.37
CA PHE A 11 -8.39 4.87 4.40
C PHE A 11 -9.80 5.06 4.94
N ARG A 12 -10.68 5.65 4.13
CA ARG A 12 -12.08 5.91 4.43
C ARG A 12 -12.89 4.67 4.13
N LYS A 13 -13.54 4.13 5.16
CA LYS A 13 -14.43 2.96 5.02
C LYS A 13 -15.67 3.23 4.15
N SER A 14 -16.10 4.49 4.06
CA SER A 14 -17.23 4.91 3.23
C SER A 14 -16.89 5.04 1.74
N ASP A 15 -15.61 5.09 1.38
CA ASP A 15 -15.16 5.11 -0.01
C ASP A 15 -14.76 3.69 -0.46
N ILE A 16 -15.57 3.12 -1.35
CA ILE A 16 -15.36 1.75 -1.84
C ILE A 16 -13.99 1.56 -2.51
N LYS A 17 -13.47 2.59 -3.20
CA LYS A 17 -12.18 2.50 -3.89
C LYS A 17 -11.04 2.46 -2.88
N GLU A 18 -11.12 3.26 -1.83
CA GLU A 18 -10.14 3.23 -0.73
C GLU A 18 -10.21 1.91 0.04
N LEU A 19 -11.41 1.40 0.33
CA LEU A 19 -11.59 0.12 1.01
C LEU A 19 -11.02 -1.05 0.19
N GLN A 20 -11.22 -1.05 -1.12
CA GLN A 20 -10.63 -2.03 -2.04
C GLN A 20 -9.10 -1.93 -2.06
N LEU A 21 -8.54 -0.72 -2.15
CA LEU A 21 -7.09 -0.52 -2.12
C LEU A 21 -6.48 -1.00 -0.80
N TYR A 22 -7.10 -0.66 0.32
CA TYR A 22 -6.73 -1.13 1.64
C TYR A 22 -6.72 -2.67 1.70
N GLY A 23 -7.79 -3.32 1.26
CA GLY A 23 -7.90 -4.78 1.23
C GLY A 23 -6.82 -5.44 0.36
N LYS A 24 -6.48 -4.83 -0.79
CA LYS A 24 -5.38 -5.31 -1.65
C LYS A 24 -4.02 -5.16 -0.98
N LEU A 25 -3.75 -4.02 -0.35
CA LEU A 25 -2.50 -3.77 0.35
C LEU A 25 -2.29 -4.76 1.51
N LEU A 26 -3.35 -5.13 2.23
CA LEU A 26 -3.29 -6.14 3.30
C LEU A 26 -2.92 -7.56 2.82
N LYS A 27 -3.03 -7.86 1.52
CA LYS A 27 -2.59 -9.16 0.99
C LYS A 27 -1.06 -9.32 0.98
N PHE A 28 -0.31 -8.22 1.07
CA PHE A 28 1.14 -8.26 1.14
C PHE A 28 1.62 -8.43 2.58
N SER A 29 2.70 -9.18 2.78
CA SER A 29 3.31 -9.41 4.10
C SER A 29 3.82 -8.12 4.77
N ASN A 30 4.19 -7.11 3.99
CA ASN A 30 4.57 -5.79 4.48
C ASN A 30 4.04 -4.68 3.55
N PRO A 31 2.81 -4.18 3.80
CA PRO A 31 2.16 -3.21 2.93
C PRO A 31 2.94 -1.89 2.82
N GLY A 32 3.51 -1.41 3.93
CA GLY A 32 4.29 -0.16 3.96
C GLY A 32 5.57 -0.24 3.12
N ALA A 33 6.24 -1.40 3.10
CA ALA A 33 7.38 -1.63 2.22
C ALA A 33 6.96 -1.63 0.75
N VAL A 34 5.85 -2.31 0.42
CA VAL A 34 5.31 -2.36 -0.94
C VAL A 34 4.97 -0.98 -1.47
N VAL A 35 4.25 -0.16 -0.69
CA VAL A 35 3.94 1.22 -1.08
C VAL A 35 5.22 2.02 -1.30
N LYS A 36 6.20 1.90 -0.39
CA LYS A 36 7.49 2.59 -0.52
C LYS A 36 8.26 2.18 -1.79
N ASP A 37 8.25 0.89 -2.14
CA ASP A 37 8.92 0.37 -3.32
C ASP A 37 8.23 0.83 -4.61
N ILE A 38 6.89 0.94 -4.59
CA ILE A 38 6.13 1.57 -5.68
C ILE A 38 6.51 3.05 -5.84
N LEU A 39 6.54 3.81 -4.74
CA LEU A 39 6.93 5.23 -4.77
C LEU A 39 8.38 5.45 -5.22
N LYS A 40 9.27 4.49 -4.94
CA LYS A 40 10.65 4.48 -5.44
C LYS A 40 10.78 4.03 -6.89
N GLY A 41 9.71 3.54 -7.50
CA GLY A 41 9.70 3.00 -8.86
C GLY A 41 10.37 1.63 -9.00
N THR A 42 10.74 0.97 -7.90
CA THR A 42 11.34 -0.38 -7.93
C THR A 42 10.29 -1.46 -8.15
N LEU A 43 9.04 -1.18 -7.81
CA LEU A 43 7.90 -2.08 -8.02
C LEU A 43 6.82 -1.36 -8.84
N PRO A 44 6.32 -1.94 -9.94
CA PRO A 44 5.39 -1.24 -10.80
C PRO A 44 4.00 -1.19 -10.16
N ILE A 45 3.33 -0.03 -10.23
CA ILE A 45 2.01 0.17 -9.59
C ILE A 45 0.94 -0.85 -10.05
N LYS A 46 1.09 -1.42 -11.25
CA LYS A 46 0.22 -2.47 -11.79
C LYS A 46 0.06 -3.68 -10.87
N ILE A 47 0.99 -3.92 -9.94
CA ILE A 47 0.84 -5.00 -8.95
C ILE A 47 -0.37 -4.82 -8.02
N LEU A 48 -0.86 -3.60 -7.86
CA LEU A 48 -2.08 -3.28 -7.09
C LEU A 48 -3.36 -3.49 -7.91
N TYR A 49 -3.23 -3.72 -9.22
CA TYR A 49 -4.36 -3.81 -10.15
C TYR A 49 -4.35 -5.09 -10.97
N LYS A 50 -3.39 -6.00 -10.74
CA LYS A 50 -3.36 -7.28 -11.43
C LYS A 50 -4.55 -8.10 -10.91
N GLU A 51 -5.59 -8.16 -11.73
CA GLU A 51 -6.66 -9.13 -11.59
C GLU A 51 -6.06 -10.50 -11.96
N GLU A 52 -6.31 -11.51 -11.11
CA GLU A 52 -6.28 -12.90 -11.54
C GLU A 52 -7.58 -13.22 -12.27
#